data_AF-A0A842KQ88-F1
#
_entry.id   AF-A0A842KQ88-F1
#
_cell.length_a   1.000
_cell.length_b   1.000
_cell.length_c   1.000
_cell.angle_alpha   90.00
_cell.angle_beta   90.00
_cell.angle_gamma   90.00
#
_symmetry.space_group_name_H-M   'P 1'
#
loop_
_entity.id
_entity.type
_entity.pdbx_description
1 polymer ?
#
loop_
_entity_poly.entity_id
_entity_poly.type
_entity_poly.pdbx_seq_one_letter_code
_entity_poly.pdbx_strand_id
1 'polypeptide(L)'
;LSIGYSTCHWCHVMARESFNDPVVAKLINETFVPVKVDREERPDIDNIYMNACQLLTGTGGWPLTIFLTPDGRPFFAGTYFPKETSQGMAGLKEIILKTGELWEKKPEDINNAATEITMAIKRMNAPTQPREIQERIIDAGFEALEKAFDNENGGFGSSQKFPLPNHLYFLLRYGILKNKKALGMVELTLDKMRFGGIYDHIGYGFHRYTIDPKWRIPHFEKMLYDQALMAIVYLEAYQAIGKELYKETAEEIFEYVIREMRSPEGGFYSAEDAESEGEEGKFYLWTMDELREISDLLCEFFN
;
A
#
# COMPACT_ATOMS: atom_id res chain seq x y z
N LEU A 1 5.37 15.56 -11.80
CA LEU A 1 4.78 15.52 -10.44
C LEU A 1 5.26 14.27 -9.73
N SER A 2 5.85 14.38 -8.54
CA SER A 2 6.23 13.24 -7.70
C SER A 2 5.51 13.33 -6.35
N ILE A 3 4.62 12.37 -6.08
CA ILE A 3 3.88 12.28 -4.82
C ILE A 3 4.50 11.20 -3.95
N GLY A 4 4.73 11.52 -2.68
CA GLY A 4 5.22 10.58 -1.68
C GLY A 4 4.83 11.09 -0.29
N TYR A 5 5.33 10.44 0.74
CA TYR A 5 5.10 10.81 2.14
C TYR A 5 6.26 10.33 2.99
N SER A 6 6.32 10.81 4.23
CA SER A 6 7.51 10.77 5.08
C SER A 6 8.05 9.36 5.39
N THR A 7 7.19 8.36 5.51
CA THR A 7 7.55 6.98 5.91
C THR A 7 7.67 6.00 4.73
N CYS A 8 7.55 6.51 3.50
CA CYS A 8 7.56 5.70 2.28
C CYS A 8 8.99 5.25 1.89
N HIS A 9 9.32 3.98 2.13
CA HIS A 9 10.64 3.41 1.77
C HIS A 9 11.04 3.66 0.30
N TRP A 10 10.21 3.27 -0.66
CA TRP A 10 10.55 3.45 -2.09
C TRP A 10 10.66 4.92 -2.50
N CYS A 11 10.02 5.83 -1.76
CA CYS A 11 10.18 7.26 -1.96
C CYS A 11 11.59 7.70 -1.55
N HIS A 12 12.10 7.19 -0.43
CA HIS A 12 13.46 7.43 0.05
C HIS A 12 14.51 6.82 -0.88
N VAL A 13 14.30 5.57 -1.33
CA VAL A 13 15.18 4.90 -2.32
C VAL A 13 15.28 5.74 -3.59
N MET A 14 14.15 6.14 -4.18
CA MET A 14 14.15 6.94 -5.40
C MET A 14 14.77 8.33 -5.18
N ALA A 15 14.57 8.94 -4.02
CA ALA A 15 15.21 10.22 -3.67
C ALA A 15 16.74 10.09 -3.61
N ARG A 16 17.25 9.07 -2.91
CA ARG A 16 18.69 8.81 -2.77
C ARG A 16 19.35 8.46 -4.09
N GLU A 17 18.77 7.54 -4.84
CA GLU A 17 19.37 7.03 -6.09
C GLU A 17 19.24 8.01 -7.25
N SER A 18 18.13 8.74 -7.32
CA SER A 18 17.77 9.54 -8.50
C SER A 18 17.68 11.04 -8.21
N PHE A 19 16.82 11.49 -7.29
CA PHE A 19 16.58 12.94 -7.14
C PHE A 19 17.78 13.70 -6.55
N ASN A 20 18.62 13.04 -5.76
CA ASN A 20 19.87 13.61 -5.23
C ASN A 20 21.05 13.51 -6.21
N ASP A 21 20.90 12.83 -7.35
CA ASP A 21 21.94 12.75 -8.36
C ASP A 21 21.98 14.03 -9.23
N PRO A 22 23.10 14.76 -9.29
CA PRO A 22 23.17 16.01 -10.04
C PRO A 22 22.91 15.87 -11.55
N VAL A 23 23.21 14.71 -12.14
CA VAL A 23 22.97 14.46 -13.57
C VAL A 23 21.48 14.28 -13.83
N VAL A 24 20.80 13.46 -13.01
CA VAL A 24 19.35 13.28 -13.08
C VAL A 24 18.62 14.59 -12.80
N ALA A 25 19.01 15.33 -11.75
CA ALA A 25 18.41 16.61 -11.40
C ALA A 25 18.53 17.63 -12.56
N LYS A 26 19.70 17.67 -13.23
CA LYS A 26 19.89 18.50 -14.41
C LYS A 26 18.94 18.11 -15.55
N LEU A 27 18.83 16.82 -15.87
CA LEU A 27 17.91 16.33 -16.90
C LEU A 27 16.45 16.69 -16.59
N ILE A 28 16.03 16.54 -15.32
CA ILE A 28 14.70 16.93 -14.87
C ILE A 28 14.49 18.44 -15.08
N ASN A 29 15.43 19.28 -14.66
CA ASN A 29 15.30 20.74 -14.78
C ASN A 29 15.32 21.24 -16.23
N GLU A 30 15.99 20.54 -17.13
CA GLU A 30 16.01 20.86 -18.56
C GLU A 30 14.71 20.43 -19.26
N THR A 31 14.04 19.39 -18.77
CA THR A 31 12.89 18.77 -19.46
C THR A 31 11.53 19.15 -18.84
N PHE A 32 11.48 19.36 -17.53
CA PHE A 32 10.24 19.45 -16.76
C PHE A 32 10.22 20.64 -15.81
N VAL A 33 9.01 21.00 -15.40
CA VAL A 33 8.78 21.74 -14.17
C VAL A 33 8.55 20.71 -13.05
N PRO A 34 9.54 20.42 -12.19
CA PRO A 34 9.37 19.45 -11.12
C PRO A 34 8.42 19.98 -10.04
N VAL A 35 7.48 19.14 -9.62
CA VAL A 35 6.55 19.42 -8.52
C VAL A 35 6.59 18.25 -7.56
N LYS A 36 6.86 18.52 -6.28
CA LYS A 36 6.81 17.54 -5.20
C LYS A 36 5.55 17.77 -4.38
N VAL A 37 4.79 16.71 -4.11
CA VAL A 37 3.60 16.75 -3.27
C VAL A 37 3.76 15.75 -2.14
N ASP A 38 3.38 16.18 -0.95
CA ASP A 38 3.17 15.31 0.20
C ASP A 38 1.73 14.80 0.19
N ARG A 39 1.58 13.46 0.15
CA ARG A 39 0.29 12.79 0.21
C ARG A 39 -0.43 13.04 1.54
N GLU A 40 0.29 13.16 2.65
CA GLU A 40 -0.30 13.35 3.98
C GLU A 40 -0.96 14.73 4.08
N GLU A 41 -0.42 15.73 3.39
CA GLU A 41 -0.99 17.08 3.31
C GLU A 41 -2.05 17.22 2.20
N ARG A 42 -1.88 16.52 1.07
CA ARG A 42 -2.75 16.62 -0.13
C ARG A 42 -3.27 15.26 -0.62
N PRO A 43 -4.06 14.55 0.21
CA PRO A 43 -4.64 13.26 -0.18
C PRO A 43 -5.65 13.41 -1.33
N ASP A 44 -6.23 14.60 -1.51
CA ASP A 44 -7.11 14.92 -2.63
C ASP A 44 -6.37 14.86 -3.98
N ILE A 45 -5.14 15.41 -4.04
CA ILE A 45 -4.29 15.34 -5.24
C ILE A 45 -3.80 13.91 -5.47
N ASP A 46 -3.34 13.25 -4.40
CA ASP A 46 -2.87 11.87 -4.44
C ASP A 46 -3.92 10.93 -5.07
N ASN A 47 -5.16 10.99 -4.58
CA ASN A 47 -6.25 10.14 -5.08
C ASN A 47 -6.54 10.33 -6.57
N ILE A 48 -6.54 11.58 -7.07
CA ILE A 48 -6.79 11.88 -8.48
C ILE A 48 -5.72 11.23 -9.36
N TYR A 49 -4.46 11.38 -8.98
CA TYR A 49 -3.34 10.91 -9.78
C TYR A 49 -3.02 9.42 -9.57
N MET A 50 -3.37 8.85 -8.42
CA MET A 50 -3.34 7.40 -8.20
C MET A 50 -4.30 6.69 -9.16
N ASN A 51 -5.52 7.22 -9.33
CA ASN A 51 -6.48 6.70 -10.31
C ASN A 51 -5.91 6.75 -11.74
N ALA A 52 -5.21 7.84 -12.09
CA ALA A 52 -4.56 7.96 -13.39
C ALA A 52 -3.46 6.88 -13.58
N CYS A 53 -2.64 6.65 -12.56
CA CYS A 53 -1.62 5.59 -12.58
C CYS A 53 -2.22 4.21 -12.75
N GLN A 54 -3.28 3.89 -12.00
CA GLN A 54 -3.98 2.61 -12.10
C GLN A 54 -4.58 2.39 -13.48
N LEU A 55 -5.16 3.43 -14.10
CA LEU A 55 -5.67 3.36 -15.47
C LEU A 55 -4.55 3.10 -16.50
N LEU A 56 -3.39 3.72 -16.31
CA LEU A 56 -2.26 3.64 -17.24
C LEU A 56 -1.46 2.35 -17.11
N THR A 57 -1.31 1.84 -15.89
CA THR A 57 -0.36 0.77 -15.55
C THR A 57 -1.03 -0.50 -15.03
N GLY A 58 -2.32 -0.44 -14.68
CA GLY A 58 -3.06 -1.51 -14.02
C GLY A 58 -2.78 -1.65 -12.52
N THR A 59 -1.77 -0.93 -11.99
CA THR A 59 -1.37 -0.98 -10.59
C THR A 59 -1.14 0.43 -10.04
N GLY A 60 -0.89 0.53 -8.74
CA GLY A 60 -0.63 1.81 -8.07
C GLY A 60 0.28 1.62 -6.86
N GLY A 61 0.87 2.71 -6.40
CA GLY A 61 1.80 2.71 -5.27
C GLY A 61 2.61 3.99 -5.21
N TRP A 62 3.50 4.07 -4.23
CA TRP A 62 4.39 5.20 -4.02
C TRP A 62 5.86 4.77 -4.13
N PRO A 63 6.77 5.63 -4.59
CA PRO A 63 6.55 7.01 -5.03
C PRO A 63 5.69 7.04 -6.29
N LEU A 64 4.79 8.02 -6.40
CA LEU A 64 3.90 8.15 -7.54
C LEU A 64 4.46 9.22 -8.48
N THR A 65 4.98 8.80 -9.64
CA THR A 65 5.62 9.68 -10.62
C THR A 65 4.71 9.88 -11.82
N ILE A 66 4.21 11.10 -12.00
CA ILE A 66 3.24 11.46 -13.04
C ILE A 66 3.79 12.55 -13.93
N PHE A 67 3.64 12.36 -15.23
CA PHE A 67 3.99 13.30 -16.27
C PHE A 67 2.71 13.97 -16.78
N LEU A 68 2.70 15.30 -16.68
CA LEU A 68 1.52 16.12 -16.88
C LEU A 68 1.75 17.10 -18.03
N THR A 69 0.70 17.38 -18.79
CA THR A 69 0.65 18.59 -19.62
C THR A 69 0.66 19.85 -18.73
N PRO A 70 0.97 21.05 -19.27
CA PRO A 70 0.98 22.30 -18.48
C PRO A 70 -0.34 22.63 -17.78
N ASP A 71 -1.47 22.14 -18.29
CA ASP A 71 -2.80 22.27 -17.70
C ASP A 71 -3.17 21.13 -16.72
N GLY A 72 -2.20 20.28 -16.36
CA GLY A 72 -2.33 19.29 -15.29
C GLY A 72 -2.95 17.94 -15.69
N ARG A 73 -3.13 17.67 -16.98
CA ARG A 73 -3.68 16.39 -17.47
C ARG A 73 -2.58 15.33 -17.55
N PRO A 74 -2.78 14.13 -16.98
CA PRO A 74 -1.78 13.06 -17.00
C PRO A 74 -1.73 12.38 -18.37
N PHE A 75 -0.51 12.13 -18.86
CA PHE A 75 -0.28 11.34 -20.08
C PHE A 75 0.66 10.16 -19.90
N PHE A 76 1.44 10.14 -18.81
CA PHE A 76 2.28 9.01 -18.43
C PHE A 76 2.40 8.94 -16.90
N ALA A 77 2.51 7.73 -16.37
CA ALA A 77 2.57 7.48 -14.94
C ALA A 77 3.38 6.22 -14.65
N GLY A 78 3.96 6.17 -13.47
CA GLY A 78 4.50 4.96 -12.88
C GLY A 78 4.77 5.17 -11.40
N THR A 79 5.22 4.10 -10.75
CA THR A 79 5.56 4.12 -9.33
C THR A 79 7.05 4.41 -9.16
N TYR A 80 7.81 3.42 -8.73
CA TYR A 80 9.26 3.46 -8.64
C TYR A 80 9.89 3.32 -10.02
N PHE A 81 10.85 4.20 -10.33
CA PHE A 81 11.73 4.06 -11.49
C PHE A 81 13.19 4.01 -10.99
N PRO A 82 13.99 3.03 -11.46
CA PRO A 82 15.39 2.97 -11.09
C PRO A 82 16.14 4.08 -11.82
N LYS A 83 17.30 4.50 -11.31
CA LYS A 83 18.09 5.56 -11.95
C LYS A 83 18.45 5.24 -13.41
N GLU A 84 18.97 4.04 -13.63
CA GLU A 84 19.41 3.51 -14.93
C GLU A 84 18.53 2.33 -15.34
N THR A 85 18.42 2.11 -16.66
CA THR A 85 17.65 0.97 -17.21
C THR A 85 18.28 -0.35 -16.77
N SER A 86 17.47 -1.22 -16.17
CA SER A 86 17.91 -2.50 -15.65
C SER A 86 16.81 -3.56 -15.79
N GLN A 87 17.19 -4.79 -16.14
CA GLN A 87 16.32 -5.97 -16.14
C GLN A 87 14.88 -5.74 -16.67
N GLY A 88 14.74 -5.21 -17.88
CA GLY A 88 13.43 -5.00 -18.51
C GLY A 88 12.61 -3.81 -17.99
N MET A 89 13.14 -3.05 -17.03
CA MET A 89 12.55 -1.83 -16.50
C MET A 89 13.31 -0.61 -16.99
N ALA A 90 12.60 0.31 -17.64
CA ALA A 90 13.17 1.57 -18.12
C ALA A 90 13.61 2.45 -16.94
N GLY A 91 14.83 2.97 -17.01
CA GLY A 91 15.37 3.87 -16.01
C GLY A 91 14.82 5.28 -16.15
N LEU A 92 14.82 6.03 -15.05
CA LEU A 92 14.30 7.39 -14.99
C LEU A 92 14.98 8.31 -16.00
N LYS A 93 16.30 8.18 -16.20
CA LYS A 93 17.03 8.98 -17.21
C LYS A 93 16.52 8.75 -18.64
N GLU A 94 16.29 7.48 -19.00
CA GLU A 94 15.77 7.13 -20.31
C GLU A 94 14.35 7.67 -20.50
N ILE A 95 13.51 7.56 -19.46
CA ILE A 95 12.14 8.08 -19.46
C ILE A 95 12.16 9.61 -19.66
N ILE A 96 12.97 10.35 -18.89
CA ILE A 96 13.08 11.81 -19.00
C ILE A 96 13.43 12.21 -20.44
N LEU A 97 14.48 11.63 -21.01
CA LEU A 97 14.95 11.95 -22.37
C LEU A 97 13.91 11.64 -23.43
N LYS A 98 13.28 10.46 -23.36
CA LYS A 98 12.24 10.05 -24.32
C LYS A 98 11.00 10.94 -24.22
N THR A 99 10.61 11.34 -23.02
CA THR A 99 9.47 12.25 -22.84
C THR A 99 9.78 13.64 -23.40
N GLY A 100 10.99 14.16 -23.18
CA GLY A 100 11.42 15.43 -23.79
C GLY A 100 11.38 15.38 -25.31
N GLU A 101 11.90 14.31 -25.91
CA GLU A 101 11.86 14.11 -27.37
C GLU A 101 10.43 14.02 -27.91
N LEU A 102 9.55 13.27 -27.23
CA LEU A 102 8.14 13.17 -27.61
C LEU A 102 7.42 14.53 -27.50
N TRP A 103 7.72 15.32 -26.49
CA TRP A 103 7.15 16.65 -26.30
C TRP A 103 7.53 17.61 -27.43
N GLU A 104 8.80 17.59 -27.87
CA GLU A 104 9.25 18.44 -28.97
C GLU A 104 8.76 17.96 -30.34
N LYS A 105 8.84 16.65 -30.60
CA LYS A 105 8.59 16.10 -31.94
C LYS A 105 7.13 15.76 -32.20
N LYS A 106 6.37 15.41 -31.16
CA LYS A 106 5.00 14.89 -31.26
C LYS A 106 4.07 15.40 -30.14
N PRO A 107 3.93 16.73 -29.98
CA PRO A 107 3.08 17.30 -28.92
C PRO A 107 1.60 16.90 -29.05
N GLU A 108 1.12 16.66 -30.27
CA GLU A 108 -0.26 16.21 -30.51
C GLU A 108 -0.53 14.81 -29.95
N ASP A 109 0.44 13.88 -30.05
CA ASP A 109 0.30 12.53 -29.49
C ASP A 109 0.14 12.59 -27.96
N ILE A 110 0.90 13.47 -27.30
CA ILE A 110 0.81 13.70 -25.86
C ILE A 110 -0.55 14.32 -25.49
N ASN A 111 -1.01 15.33 -26.23
CA ASN A 111 -2.30 15.96 -25.99
C ASN A 111 -3.47 14.99 -26.17
N ASN A 112 -3.39 14.09 -27.16
CA ASN A 112 -4.39 13.06 -27.39
C ASN A 112 -4.41 12.06 -26.23
N ALA A 113 -3.26 11.51 -25.84
CA ALA A 113 -3.15 10.61 -24.69
C ALA A 113 -3.68 11.25 -23.41
N ALA A 114 -3.28 12.50 -23.13
CA ALA A 114 -3.74 13.26 -21.97
C ALA A 114 -5.27 13.44 -21.97
N THR A 115 -5.86 13.68 -23.13
CA THR A 115 -7.31 13.85 -23.30
C THR A 115 -8.05 12.55 -23.02
N GLU A 116 -7.59 11.43 -23.58
CA GLU A 116 -8.20 10.12 -23.39
C GLU A 116 -8.20 9.70 -21.92
N ILE A 117 -7.05 9.83 -21.25
CA ILE A 117 -6.91 9.49 -19.82
C ILE A 117 -7.80 10.40 -18.96
N THR A 118 -7.82 11.70 -19.25
CA THR A 118 -8.68 12.65 -18.53
C THR A 118 -10.17 12.30 -18.70
N MET A 119 -10.59 11.89 -19.91
CA MET A 119 -11.96 11.44 -20.14
C MET A 119 -12.28 10.15 -19.39
N ALA A 120 -11.35 9.19 -19.33
CA ALA A 120 -11.52 7.95 -18.58
C ALA A 120 -11.69 8.23 -17.08
N ILE A 121 -10.84 9.09 -16.50
CA ILE A 121 -10.94 9.51 -15.09
C ILE A 121 -12.29 10.21 -14.83
N LYS A 122 -12.71 11.12 -15.71
CA LYS A 122 -14.01 11.80 -15.59
C LYS A 122 -15.19 10.83 -15.65
N ARG A 123 -15.12 9.77 -16.46
CA ARG A 123 -16.16 8.74 -16.53
C ARG A 123 -16.21 7.89 -15.26
N MET A 124 -15.05 7.55 -14.69
CA MET A 124 -14.99 6.82 -13.41
C MET A 124 -15.57 7.65 -12.25
N ASN A 125 -15.29 8.95 -12.24
CA ASN A 125 -15.77 9.88 -11.22
C ASN A 125 -17.14 10.49 -11.55
N ALA A 126 -17.76 10.12 -12.68
CA ALA A 126 -19.06 10.66 -13.04
C ALA A 126 -20.08 10.22 -11.99
N PRO A 127 -20.87 11.15 -11.42
CA PRO A 127 -21.89 10.78 -10.46
C PRO A 127 -22.85 9.81 -11.15
N THR A 128 -22.85 8.58 -10.67
CA THR A 128 -23.87 7.63 -11.08
C THR A 128 -25.20 8.10 -10.50
N GLN A 129 -26.28 8.01 -11.28
CA GLN A 129 -27.60 8.25 -10.70
C GLN A 129 -27.76 7.33 -9.48
N PRO A 130 -28.35 7.81 -8.38
CA PRO A 130 -28.60 6.99 -7.20
C PRO A 130 -29.35 5.74 -7.65
N ARG A 131 -28.65 4.62 -7.71
CA ARG A 131 -29.26 3.32 -7.95
C ARG A 131 -29.57 2.74 -6.60
N GLU A 132 -30.81 2.29 -6.45
CA GLU A 132 -31.19 1.52 -5.27
C GLU A 132 -30.26 0.30 -5.17
N ILE A 133 -29.60 0.14 -4.01
CA ILE A 133 -28.68 -0.97 -3.79
C ILE A 133 -29.53 -2.24 -3.71
N GLN A 134 -29.48 -3.03 -4.77
CA GLN A 134 -30.19 -4.29 -4.83
C GLN A 134 -29.43 -5.35 -4.05
N GLU A 135 -30.16 -6.20 -3.31
CA GLU A 135 -29.55 -7.24 -2.47
C GLU A 135 -28.59 -8.15 -3.25
N ARG A 136 -28.89 -8.44 -4.53
CA ARG A 136 -28.02 -9.20 -5.44
C ARG A 136 -26.60 -8.64 -5.57
N ILE A 137 -26.39 -7.34 -5.34
CA ILE A 137 -25.07 -6.70 -5.41
C ILE A 137 -24.20 -7.17 -4.24
N ILE A 138 -24.82 -7.40 -3.07
CA ILE A 138 -24.14 -7.90 -1.88
C ILE A 138 -23.65 -9.34 -2.15
N ASP A 139 -24.51 -10.19 -2.70
CA ASP A 139 -24.15 -11.58 -3.00
C ASP A 139 -23.08 -11.65 -4.11
N ALA A 140 -23.20 -10.83 -5.15
CA ALA A 140 -22.18 -10.73 -6.20
C ALA A 140 -20.83 -10.22 -5.65
N GLY A 141 -20.85 -9.32 -4.67
CA GLY A 141 -19.65 -8.86 -3.97
C GLY A 141 -18.96 -9.98 -3.21
N PHE A 142 -19.73 -10.82 -2.51
CA PHE A 142 -19.21 -12.01 -1.85
C PHE A 142 -18.61 -13.00 -2.85
N GLU A 143 -19.30 -13.33 -3.94
CA GLU A 143 -18.82 -14.26 -4.98
C GLU A 143 -17.49 -13.77 -5.60
N ALA A 144 -17.35 -12.47 -5.82
CA ALA A 144 -16.12 -11.88 -6.34
C ALA A 144 -14.95 -12.03 -5.35
N LEU A 145 -15.18 -11.76 -4.06
CA LEU A 145 -14.17 -11.94 -3.02
C LEU A 145 -13.81 -13.40 -2.81
N GLU A 146 -14.80 -14.29 -2.80
CA GLU A 146 -14.61 -15.73 -2.68
C GLU A 146 -13.73 -16.29 -3.80
N LYS A 147 -13.94 -15.83 -5.04
CA LYS A 147 -13.12 -16.23 -6.19
C LYS A 147 -11.68 -15.73 -6.09
N ALA A 148 -11.47 -14.55 -5.51
CA ALA A 148 -10.15 -13.93 -5.37
C ALA A 148 -9.38 -14.38 -4.12
N PHE A 149 -10.03 -15.13 -3.23
CA PHE A 149 -9.51 -15.47 -1.92
C PHE A 149 -8.41 -16.54 -1.98
N ASP A 150 -7.34 -16.32 -1.23
CA ASP A 150 -6.31 -17.33 -1.00
C ASP A 150 -6.78 -18.30 0.09
N ASN A 151 -7.21 -19.49 -0.33
CA ASN A 151 -7.69 -20.54 0.56
C ASN A 151 -6.58 -21.23 1.37
N GLU A 152 -5.31 -21.02 1.02
CA GLU A 152 -4.15 -21.63 1.72
C GLU A 152 -3.60 -20.68 2.81
N ASN A 153 -3.43 -19.41 2.47
CA ASN A 153 -2.79 -18.43 3.34
C ASN A 153 -3.73 -17.32 3.84
N GLY A 154 -4.99 -17.31 3.44
CA GLY A 154 -5.94 -16.25 3.79
C GLY A 154 -5.66 -14.93 3.07
N GLY A 155 -6.64 -14.03 3.11
CA GLY A 155 -6.63 -12.73 2.44
C GLY A 155 -6.65 -12.81 0.92
N PHE A 156 -6.08 -11.80 0.28
CA PHE A 156 -6.21 -11.55 -1.16
C PHE A 156 -4.87 -11.12 -1.77
N GLY A 157 -4.67 -11.46 -3.03
CA GLY A 157 -3.41 -11.21 -3.75
C GLY A 157 -2.51 -12.45 -3.83
N SER A 158 -1.69 -12.51 -4.87
CA SER A 158 -0.88 -13.69 -5.23
C SER A 158 0.64 -13.51 -5.06
N SER A 159 1.11 -12.29 -4.82
CA SER A 159 2.54 -12.00 -4.64
C SER A 159 2.74 -11.15 -3.39
N GLN A 160 2.39 -9.87 -3.46
CA GLN A 160 2.31 -9.01 -2.28
C GLN A 160 0.92 -9.12 -1.65
N LYS A 161 0.85 -9.01 -0.33
CA LYS A 161 -0.43 -9.05 0.40
C LYS A 161 -0.59 -7.89 1.36
N PHE A 162 -1.75 -7.24 1.26
CA PHE A 162 -2.20 -6.20 2.16
C PHE A 162 -3.32 -6.75 3.06
N PRO A 163 -3.43 -6.30 4.33
CA PRO A 163 -4.47 -6.77 5.26
C PRO A 163 -5.92 -6.53 4.79
N LEU A 164 -6.16 -5.48 3.99
CA LEU A 164 -7.45 -5.15 3.36
C LEU A 164 -8.66 -5.23 4.34
N PRO A 165 -8.65 -4.45 5.44
CA PRO A 165 -9.67 -4.54 6.50
C PRO A 165 -11.10 -4.33 6.01
N ASN A 166 -11.31 -3.51 4.97
CA ASN A 166 -12.65 -3.30 4.39
C ASN A 166 -13.24 -4.57 3.77
N HIS A 167 -12.42 -5.42 3.14
CA HIS A 167 -12.88 -6.72 2.63
C HIS A 167 -13.25 -7.66 3.78
N LEU A 168 -12.43 -7.68 4.84
CA LEU A 168 -12.68 -8.50 6.02
C LEU A 168 -13.93 -8.06 6.76
N TYR A 169 -14.14 -6.75 6.90
CA TYR A 169 -15.35 -6.17 7.49
C TYR A 169 -16.60 -6.58 6.71
N PHE A 170 -16.57 -6.46 5.38
CA PHE A 170 -17.67 -6.89 4.52
C PHE A 170 -17.95 -8.39 4.69
N LEU A 171 -16.92 -9.24 4.61
CA LEU A 171 -17.06 -10.70 4.76
C LEU A 171 -17.57 -11.10 6.14
N LEU A 172 -17.15 -10.40 7.20
CA LEU A 172 -17.62 -10.63 8.56
C LEU A 172 -19.13 -10.37 8.65
N ARG A 173 -19.59 -9.20 8.17
CA ARG A 173 -21.02 -8.85 8.16
C ARG A 173 -21.83 -9.80 7.29
N TYR A 174 -21.34 -10.11 6.10
CA TYR A 174 -21.97 -11.09 5.20
C TYR A 174 -22.06 -12.48 5.83
N GLY A 175 -21.03 -12.91 6.55
CA GLY A 175 -20.97 -14.22 7.18
C GLY A 175 -21.87 -14.38 8.40
N ILE A 176 -22.11 -13.28 9.13
CA ILE A 176 -23.10 -13.23 10.22
C ILE A 176 -24.53 -13.35 9.65
N LEU A 177 -24.82 -12.62 8.56
CA LEU A 177 -26.18 -12.48 8.04
C LEU A 177 -26.60 -13.58 7.06
N LYS A 178 -25.69 -14.10 6.25
CA LYS A 178 -26.03 -14.94 5.09
C LYS A 178 -25.25 -16.26 5.00
N ASN A 179 -23.92 -16.21 5.00
CA ASN A 179 -23.10 -17.38 4.65
C ASN A 179 -21.88 -17.58 5.56
N LYS A 180 -21.93 -18.60 6.42
CA LYS A 180 -20.85 -18.95 7.34
C LYS A 180 -19.50 -19.22 6.67
N LYS A 181 -19.46 -19.54 5.38
CA LYS A 181 -18.19 -19.65 4.62
C LYS A 181 -17.39 -18.34 4.66
N ALA A 182 -18.06 -17.19 4.62
CA ALA A 182 -17.39 -15.89 4.73
C ALA A 182 -16.71 -15.68 6.09
N LEU A 183 -17.28 -16.22 7.18
CA LEU A 183 -16.62 -16.19 8.50
C LEU A 183 -15.33 -17.01 8.49
N GLY A 184 -15.35 -18.20 7.86
CA GLY A 184 -14.14 -19.02 7.70
C GLY A 184 -13.02 -18.29 6.92
N MET A 185 -13.38 -17.48 5.92
CA MET A 185 -12.42 -16.65 5.18
C MET A 185 -11.80 -15.57 6.08
N VAL A 186 -12.63 -14.90 6.90
CA VAL A 186 -12.14 -13.90 7.87
C VAL A 186 -11.23 -14.57 8.88
N GLU A 187 -11.67 -15.67 9.49
CA GLU A 187 -10.88 -16.40 10.49
C GLU A 187 -9.53 -16.84 9.96
N LEU A 188 -9.48 -17.49 8.78
CA LEU A 188 -8.23 -17.90 8.18
C LEU A 188 -7.29 -16.72 7.96
N THR A 189 -7.82 -15.58 7.49
CA THR A 189 -7.01 -14.39 7.23
C THR A 189 -6.46 -13.79 8.52
N LEU A 190 -7.30 -13.62 9.54
CA LEU A 190 -6.89 -13.06 10.83
C LEU A 190 -5.88 -13.95 11.56
N ASP A 191 -6.08 -15.28 11.55
CA ASP A 191 -5.14 -16.23 12.14
C ASP A 191 -3.79 -16.17 11.41
N LYS A 192 -3.80 -16.20 10.07
CA LYS A 192 -2.56 -16.17 9.26
C LYS A 192 -1.79 -14.87 9.40
N MET A 193 -2.49 -13.74 9.52
CA MET A 193 -1.84 -12.45 9.77
C MET A 193 -1.28 -12.37 11.20
N ARG A 194 -2.06 -12.77 12.22
CA ARG A 194 -1.61 -12.71 13.61
C ARG A 194 -0.39 -13.58 13.89
N PHE A 195 -0.27 -14.71 13.21
CA PHE A 195 0.89 -15.61 13.31
C PHE A 195 1.96 -15.37 12.23
N GLY A 196 1.76 -14.39 11.35
CA GLY A 196 2.71 -14.00 10.30
C GLY A 196 3.68 -12.92 10.76
N GLY A 197 4.69 -12.64 9.93
CA GLY A 197 5.61 -11.51 10.11
C GLY A 197 5.00 -10.16 9.71
N ILE A 198 3.78 -10.13 9.17
CA ILE A 198 3.00 -8.89 9.02
C ILE A 198 2.67 -8.25 10.38
N TYR A 199 2.58 -9.07 11.44
CA TYR A 199 2.35 -8.61 12.79
C TYR A 199 3.67 -8.57 13.55
N ASP A 200 3.96 -7.46 14.22
CA ASP A 200 5.12 -7.35 15.08
C ASP A 200 4.84 -8.04 16.42
N HIS A 201 5.49 -9.18 16.67
CA HIS A 201 5.23 -9.98 17.88
C HIS A 201 5.90 -9.42 19.14
N ILE A 202 6.80 -8.46 19.00
CA ILE A 202 7.56 -7.87 20.11
C ILE A 202 7.00 -6.49 20.42
N GLY A 203 6.96 -5.62 19.42
CA GLY A 203 6.48 -4.24 19.52
C GLY A 203 4.99 -4.08 19.26
N TYR A 204 4.27 -5.12 18.84
CA TYR A 204 2.87 -5.06 18.44
C TYR A 204 2.59 -4.16 17.23
N GLY A 205 1.37 -4.27 16.72
CA GLY A 205 0.91 -3.54 15.56
C GLY A 205 1.25 -4.23 14.23
N PHE A 206 0.53 -3.82 13.19
CA PHE A 206 0.64 -4.36 11.85
C PHE A 206 1.62 -3.54 11.01
N HIS A 207 2.57 -4.21 10.39
CA HIS A 207 3.28 -3.66 9.23
C HIS A 207 2.32 -3.52 8.04
N ARG A 208 2.69 -2.69 7.06
CA ARG A 208 1.76 -2.26 6.02
C ARG A 208 1.31 -3.37 5.08
N TYR A 209 2.25 -4.19 4.63
CA TYR A 209 2.01 -5.30 3.71
C TYR A 209 3.18 -6.28 3.74
N THR A 210 3.01 -7.46 3.14
CA THR A 210 4.12 -8.41 2.92
C THR A 210 4.46 -8.54 1.46
N ILE A 211 5.74 -8.77 1.16
CA ILE A 211 6.23 -9.00 -0.20
C ILE A 211 6.00 -10.44 -0.69
N ASP A 212 5.54 -11.31 0.21
CA ASP A 212 5.21 -12.70 -0.05
C ASP A 212 3.74 -13.01 0.30
N PRO A 213 3.16 -14.09 -0.27
CA PRO A 213 1.75 -14.43 -0.07
C PRO A 213 1.46 -15.13 1.27
N LYS A 214 2.48 -15.48 2.06
CA LYS A 214 2.33 -16.23 3.31
C LYS A 214 2.36 -15.34 4.55
N TRP A 215 2.32 -14.02 4.36
CA TRP A 215 2.39 -13.01 5.41
C TRP A 215 3.70 -13.00 6.21
N ARG A 216 4.83 -13.36 5.59
CA ARG A 216 6.09 -13.62 6.31
C ARG A 216 7.04 -12.42 6.34
N ILE A 217 7.27 -11.80 5.18
CA ILE A 217 8.28 -10.77 5.00
C ILE A 217 7.57 -9.43 4.87
N PRO A 218 7.47 -8.65 5.96
CA PRO A 218 6.80 -7.37 5.95
C PRO A 218 7.60 -6.31 5.19
N HIS A 219 6.89 -5.32 4.70
CA HIS A 219 7.42 -3.97 4.48
C HIS A 219 7.15 -3.18 5.76
N PHE A 220 8.22 -2.76 6.45
CA PHE A 220 8.18 -2.50 7.91
C PHE A 220 7.43 -1.25 8.36
N GLU A 221 7.00 -0.41 7.42
CA GLU A 221 6.15 0.75 7.68
C GLU A 221 4.88 0.36 8.47
N LYS A 222 4.51 1.16 9.48
CA LYS A 222 3.25 1.01 10.22
C LYS A 222 2.42 2.29 10.12
N MET A 223 1.21 2.19 9.58
CA MET A 223 0.32 3.34 9.40
C MET A 223 -0.76 3.38 10.48
N LEU A 224 -1.08 4.56 11.02
CA LEU A 224 -2.10 4.71 12.07
C LEU A 224 -3.47 4.19 11.60
N TYR A 225 -3.83 4.50 10.35
CA TYR A 225 -5.12 4.07 9.80
C TYR A 225 -5.19 2.55 9.63
N ASP A 226 -4.08 1.89 9.32
CA ASP A 226 -4.02 0.43 9.22
C ASP A 226 -4.22 -0.18 10.62
N GLN A 227 -3.56 0.36 11.65
CA GLN A 227 -3.79 -0.07 13.04
C GLN A 227 -5.24 0.10 13.46
N ALA A 228 -5.83 1.28 13.22
CA ALA A 228 -7.20 1.58 13.62
C ALA A 228 -8.21 0.65 12.94
N LEU A 229 -8.08 0.43 11.62
CA LEU A 229 -8.99 -0.42 10.88
C LEU A 229 -8.80 -1.90 11.23
N MET A 230 -7.56 -2.37 11.45
CA MET A 230 -7.31 -3.74 11.88
C MET A 230 -7.83 -4.00 13.29
N ALA A 231 -7.66 -3.08 14.23
CA ALA A 231 -8.21 -3.20 15.58
C ALA A 231 -9.75 -3.35 15.55
N ILE A 232 -10.43 -2.58 14.70
CA ILE A 232 -11.89 -2.69 14.51
C ILE A 232 -12.25 -4.09 13.98
N VAL A 233 -11.56 -4.58 12.95
CA VAL A 233 -11.85 -5.91 12.37
C VAL A 233 -11.63 -7.02 13.39
N TYR A 234 -10.52 -7.00 14.14
CA TYR A 234 -10.26 -8.00 15.18
C TYR A 234 -11.29 -7.93 16.31
N LEU A 235 -11.67 -6.74 16.76
CA LEU A 235 -12.68 -6.57 17.80
C LEU A 235 -14.06 -7.08 17.35
N GLU A 236 -14.49 -6.75 16.14
CA GLU A 236 -15.76 -7.25 15.61
C GLU A 236 -15.72 -8.76 15.35
N ALA A 237 -14.59 -9.28 14.89
CA ALA A 237 -14.40 -10.72 14.74
C ALA A 237 -14.48 -11.43 16.10
N TYR A 238 -13.91 -10.85 17.16
CA TYR A 238 -14.07 -11.36 18.52
C TYR A 238 -15.54 -11.41 18.93
N GLN A 239 -16.29 -10.32 18.72
CA GLN A 239 -17.72 -10.27 19.04
C GLN A 239 -18.55 -11.31 18.27
N ALA A 240 -18.19 -11.59 17.02
CA ALA A 240 -18.92 -12.50 16.16
C ALA A 240 -18.55 -13.99 16.33
N ILE A 241 -17.28 -14.28 16.62
CA ILE A 241 -16.68 -15.63 16.59
C ILE A 241 -16.29 -16.10 18.00
N GLY A 242 -15.90 -15.20 18.90
CA GLY A 242 -15.59 -15.49 20.30
C GLY A 242 -14.19 -16.04 20.56
N LYS A 243 -13.25 -15.94 19.60
CA LYS A 243 -11.85 -16.34 19.81
C LYS A 243 -11.08 -15.28 20.61
N GLU A 244 -10.63 -15.62 21.81
CA GLU A 244 -9.93 -14.68 22.71
C GLU A 244 -8.68 -14.05 22.07
N LEU A 245 -7.95 -14.80 21.22
CA LEU A 245 -6.82 -14.30 20.44
C LEU A 245 -7.14 -13.00 19.67
N TYR A 246 -8.38 -12.85 19.18
CA TYR A 246 -8.77 -11.65 18.43
C TYR A 246 -8.95 -10.43 19.34
N LYS A 247 -9.45 -10.64 20.56
CA LYS A 247 -9.50 -9.59 21.58
C LYS A 247 -8.09 -9.17 21.98
N GLU A 248 -7.24 -10.15 22.30
CA GLU A 248 -5.84 -9.92 22.67
C GLU A 248 -5.12 -9.12 21.57
N THR A 249 -5.27 -9.54 20.31
CA THR A 249 -4.68 -8.82 19.17
C THR A 249 -5.16 -7.38 19.08
N ALA A 250 -6.46 -7.11 19.27
CA ALA A 250 -6.97 -5.74 19.27
C ALA A 250 -6.42 -4.90 20.43
N GLU A 251 -6.29 -5.47 21.63
CA GLU A 251 -5.70 -4.83 22.80
C GLU A 251 -4.22 -4.50 22.58
N GLU A 252 -3.45 -5.43 22.00
CA GLU A 252 -2.03 -5.23 21.64
C GLU A 252 -1.85 -4.10 20.60
N ILE A 253 -2.74 -4.01 19.59
CA ILE A 253 -2.73 -2.89 18.64
C ILE A 253 -2.98 -1.56 19.36
N PHE A 254 -3.94 -1.51 20.28
CA PHE A 254 -4.19 -0.29 21.06
C PHE A 254 -3.00 0.08 21.94
N GLU A 255 -2.33 -0.91 22.52
CA GLU A 255 -1.10 -0.68 23.30
C GLU A 255 -0.01 -0.05 22.43
N TYR A 256 0.25 -0.62 21.24
CA TYR A 256 1.19 -0.05 20.28
C TYR A 256 0.83 1.40 19.92
N VAL A 257 -0.43 1.67 19.56
CA VAL A 257 -0.88 3.00 19.15
C VAL A 257 -0.70 4.02 20.29
N ILE A 258 -0.98 3.64 21.53
CA ILE A 258 -0.82 4.52 22.69
C ILE A 258 0.65 4.74 23.05
N ARG A 259 1.48 3.70 22.92
CA ARG A 259 2.89 3.73 23.30
C ARG A 259 3.75 4.46 22.28
N GLU A 260 3.60 4.12 21.00
CA GLU A 260 4.48 4.58 19.92
C GLU A 260 3.85 5.73 19.11
N MET A 261 2.55 5.66 18.84
CA MET A 261 1.91 6.59 17.90
C MET A 261 1.27 7.82 18.56
N ARG A 262 1.23 7.89 19.89
CA ARG A 262 0.64 9.04 20.59
C ARG A 262 1.68 10.14 20.80
N SER A 263 1.37 11.33 20.30
CA SER A 263 2.20 12.50 20.55
C SER A 263 2.00 13.00 21.99
N PRO A 264 3.06 13.49 22.67
CA PRO A 264 2.95 14.11 23.99
C PRO A 264 1.97 15.30 24.04
N GLU A 265 1.74 15.95 22.90
CA GLU A 265 0.82 17.08 22.72
C GLU A 265 -0.65 16.65 22.60
N GLY A 266 -0.94 15.34 22.58
CA GLY A 266 -2.29 14.79 22.64
C GLY A 266 -2.88 14.33 21.30
N GLY A 267 -2.13 14.49 20.19
CA GLY A 267 -2.48 13.93 18.89
C GLY A 267 -1.94 12.51 18.68
N PHE A 268 -2.15 11.98 17.48
CA PHE A 268 -1.49 10.76 17.01
C PHE A 268 -0.65 11.08 15.78
N TYR A 269 0.52 10.46 15.68
CA TYR A 269 1.33 10.44 14.46
C TYR A 269 0.60 9.65 13.38
N SER A 270 0.78 10.02 12.11
CA SER A 270 0.13 9.35 10.97
C SER A 270 0.76 7.99 10.66
N ALA A 271 2.05 7.82 10.92
CA ALA A 271 2.81 6.63 10.57
C ALA A 271 4.12 6.51 11.38
N GLU A 272 4.71 5.32 11.33
CA GLU A 272 6.07 4.97 11.75
C GLU A 272 6.88 4.56 10.51
N ASP A 273 8.11 5.06 10.40
CA ASP A 273 8.99 4.85 9.24
C ASP A 273 9.41 3.38 9.10
N ALA A 274 9.50 2.89 7.86
CA ALA A 274 10.07 1.58 7.54
C ALA A 274 11.59 1.55 7.72
N GLU A 275 12.27 2.70 7.61
CA GLU A 275 13.73 2.76 7.74
C GLU A 275 14.18 2.94 9.19
N SER A 276 15.10 2.08 9.61
CA SER A 276 15.86 2.22 10.86
C SER A 276 17.34 2.27 10.51
N GLU A 277 18.01 3.36 10.93
CA GLU A 277 19.42 3.63 10.59
C GLU A 277 19.73 3.66 9.07
N GLY A 278 18.75 4.01 8.23
CA GLY A 278 18.89 4.08 6.77
C GLY A 278 18.75 2.75 6.04
N GLU A 279 18.40 1.68 6.75
CA GLU A 279 18.08 0.37 6.19
C GLU A 279 16.62 0.00 6.50
N GLU A 280 15.94 -0.66 5.57
CA GLU A 280 14.55 -1.08 5.77
C GLU A 280 14.49 -2.15 6.88
N GLY A 281 13.76 -1.88 7.95
CA GLY A 281 13.44 -2.87 8.97
C GLY A 281 14.56 -3.34 9.87
N LYS A 282 15.74 -2.68 9.88
CA LYS A 282 16.91 -3.12 10.65
C LYS A 282 16.62 -3.47 12.12
N PHE A 283 15.80 -2.70 12.83
CA PHE A 283 15.42 -3.02 14.23
C PHE A 283 14.58 -4.29 14.38
N TYR A 284 13.96 -4.76 13.30
CA TYR A 284 13.08 -5.92 13.28
C TYR A 284 13.77 -7.18 12.71
N LEU A 285 14.94 -7.04 12.12
CA LEU A 285 15.69 -8.14 11.51
C LEU A 285 16.70 -8.71 12.51
N TRP A 286 16.76 -10.04 12.55
CA TRP A 286 17.69 -10.78 13.38
C TRP A 286 18.50 -11.73 12.50
N THR A 287 19.80 -11.81 12.75
CA THR A 287 20.64 -12.85 12.18
C THR A 287 20.37 -14.18 12.88
N MET A 288 20.62 -15.29 12.19
CA MET A 288 20.48 -16.62 12.79
C MET A 288 21.41 -16.82 13.98
N ASP A 289 22.56 -16.12 14.01
CA ASP A 289 23.49 -16.19 15.13
C ASP A 289 22.95 -15.44 16.36
N GLU A 290 22.36 -14.25 16.18
CA GLU A 290 21.66 -13.54 17.26
C GLU A 290 20.48 -14.35 17.83
N LEU A 291 19.73 -15.06 16.98
CA LEU A 291 18.64 -15.92 17.43
C LEU A 291 19.16 -17.14 18.23
N ARG A 292 20.27 -17.75 17.80
CA ARG A 292 20.89 -18.89 18.52
C ARG A 292 21.36 -18.51 19.91
N GLU A 293 21.84 -17.28 20.10
CA GLU A 293 22.22 -16.78 21.41
C GLU A 293 21.03 -16.67 22.37
N ILE A 294 19.81 -16.48 21.84
CA ILE A 294 18.59 -16.35 22.63
C ILE A 294 17.95 -17.74 22.87
N SER A 295 17.68 -18.51 21.81
CA SER A 295 17.01 -19.81 21.93
C SER A 295 17.07 -20.66 20.65
N ASP A 296 17.48 -21.92 20.78
CA ASP A 296 17.39 -22.92 19.71
C ASP A 296 15.96 -23.12 19.19
N LEU A 297 14.94 -22.95 20.06
CA LEU A 297 13.53 -23.08 19.68
C LEU A 297 13.09 -21.95 18.73
N LEU A 298 13.61 -20.73 18.92
CA LEU A 298 13.34 -19.62 18.01
C LEU A 298 13.98 -19.88 16.64
N CYS A 299 15.18 -20.48 16.62
CA CYS A 299 15.83 -20.87 15.37
C CYS A 299 15.02 -21.91 14.59
N GLU A 300 14.36 -22.86 15.25
CA GLU A 300 13.47 -23.83 14.58
C GLU A 300 12.17 -23.18 14.07
N PHE A 301 11.65 -22.17 14.77
CA PHE A 301 10.43 -21.47 14.38
C PHE A 301 10.62 -20.54 13.16
N PHE A 302 11.78 -19.89 13.05
CA PHE A 302 12.07 -18.92 11.98
C PHE A 302 12.80 -19.51 10.76
N ASN A 303 13.22 -20.79 10.80
CA ASN A 303 13.73 -21.54 9.63
C ASN A 303 12.59 -22.02 8.72
#